data_AF-A0A848Z8D7-F1
#
_entry.id   AF-A0A848Z8D7-F1
#
_cell.length_a   1.000
_cell.length_b   1.000
_cell.length_c   1.000
_cell.angle_alpha   90.00
_cell.angle_beta   90.00
_cell.angle_gamma   90.00
#
_symmetry.space_group_name_H-M   'P 1'
#
loop_
_entity.id
_entity.type
_entity.pdbx_description
1 polymer ?
#
loop_
_entity_poly.entity_id
_entity_poly.type
_entity_poly.pdbx_seq_one_letter_code
_entity_poly.pdbx_strand_id
1 'polypeptide(L)'
;MADADRDYEAVFAELRDTFRDRLPDMARELNTALELCGRPAAQPVEVSTALERLQCTAHSLAGQGGTFGYPEISVAAADLEDYVVDLINKGSALSDAALAGLREAIGSLLRITANC
;
A
#
# COMPACT_ATOMS: atom_id res chain seq x y z
N MET A 1 -3.32 -38.62 -2.11
CA MET A 1 -3.95 -37.31 -1.89
C MET A 1 -3.24 -36.51 -0.80
N ALA A 2 -2.79 -37.11 0.31
CA ALA A 2 -2.09 -36.39 1.38
C ALA A 2 -0.71 -35.78 1.01
N ASP A 3 -0.08 -36.22 -0.08
CA ASP A 3 1.23 -35.70 -0.53
C ASP A 3 1.09 -34.34 -1.24
N ALA A 4 0.11 -34.24 -2.15
CA ALA A 4 -0.22 -33.01 -2.86
C ALA A 4 -0.70 -31.90 -1.91
N ASP A 5 -1.50 -32.24 -0.89
CA ASP A 5 -1.97 -31.25 0.11
C ASP A 5 -0.81 -30.68 0.94
N ARG A 6 0.21 -31.51 1.28
CA ARG A 6 1.41 -31.02 1.98
C ARG A 6 2.27 -30.12 1.11
N ASP A 7 2.38 -30.42 -0.19
CA ASP A 7 3.09 -29.56 -1.14
C ASP A 7 2.40 -28.20 -1.30
N TYR A 8 1.06 -28.16 -1.33
CA TYR A 8 0.31 -26.89 -1.38
C TYR A 8 0.46 -26.06 -0.11
N GLU A 9 0.38 -26.66 1.07
CA GLU A 9 0.57 -25.95 2.34
C GLU A 9 1.98 -25.35 2.44
N ALA A 10 3.01 -26.08 2.01
CA ALA A 10 4.38 -25.60 2.00
C ALA A 10 4.58 -24.41 1.04
N VAL A 11 4.08 -24.51 -0.20
CA VAL A 11 4.13 -23.42 -1.18
C VAL A 11 3.37 -22.19 -0.67
N PHE A 12 2.21 -22.38 -0.05
CA PHE A 12 1.42 -21.27 0.48
C PHE A 12 2.12 -20.60 1.67
N ALA A 13 2.78 -21.38 2.54
CA ALA A 13 3.58 -20.83 3.63
C ALA A 13 4.76 -19.99 3.10
N GLU A 14 5.46 -20.45 2.07
CA GLU A 14 6.57 -19.72 1.44
C GLU A 14 6.10 -18.41 0.79
N LEU A 15 4.95 -18.42 0.11
CA LEU A 15 4.35 -17.20 -0.46
C LEU A 15 3.97 -16.19 0.62
N ARG A 16 3.40 -16.66 1.74
CA ARG A 16 3.10 -15.80 2.89
C ARG A 16 4.36 -15.22 3.53
N ASP A 17 5.41 -16.01 3.67
CA ASP A 17 6.69 -15.55 4.21
C ASP A 17 7.32 -14.50 3.29
N THR A 18 7.30 -14.74 1.97
CA THR A 18 7.73 -13.77 0.95
C THR A 18 6.93 -12.47 1.04
N PHE A 19 5.61 -12.55 1.21
CA PHE A 19 4.78 -11.34 1.38
C PHE A 19 5.19 -10.56 2.63
N ARG A 20 5.37 -11.26 3.76
CA ARG A 20 5.78 -10.66 5.04
C ARG A 20 7.14 -9.98 4.93
N ASP A 21 8.11 -10.62 4.28
CA ASP A 21 9.45 -10.08 4.05
C ASP A 21 9.44 -8.82 3.17
N ARG A 22 8.43 -8.67 2.31
CA ARG A 22 8.24 -7.50 1.45
C ARG A 22 7.50 -6.35 2.12
N LEU A 23 6.75 -6.58 3.20
CA LEU A 23 5.99 -5.53 3.90
C LEU A 23 6.85 -4.31 4.28
N PRO A 24 8.09 -4.45 4.82
CA PRO A 24 8.93 -3.32 5.13
C PRO A 24 9.33 -2.49 3.91
N ASP A 25 9.54 -3.13 2.77
CA ASP A 25 9.89 -2.44 1.53
C ASP A 25 8.69 -1.68 0.96
N MET A 26 7.52 -2.31 0.97
CA MET A 26 6.26 -1.67 0.57
C MET A 26 5.92 -0.47 1.49
N ALA A 27 6.14 -0.60 2.80
CA ALA A 27 6.01 0.50 3.75
C ALA A 27 6.96 1.67 3.44
N ARG A 28 8.20 1.36 3.01
CA ARG A 28 9.19 2.37 2.63
C ARG A 28 8.80 3.07 1.32
N GLU A 29 8.24 2.33 0.36
CA GLU A 29 7.69 2.88 -0.88
C GLU A 29 6.54 3.86 -0.59
N LEU A 30 5.59 3.49 0.26
CA LEU A 30 4.47 4.36 0.66
C LEU A 30 4.97 5.68 1.27
N ASN A 31 5.92 5.61 2.20
CA ASN A 31 6.51 6.80 2.82
C ASN A 31 7.23 7.68 1.79
N THR A 32 8.04 7.08 0.92
CA THR A 32 8.82 7.81 -0.08
C THR A 32 7.90 8.56 -1.05
N ALA A 33 6.82 7.91 -1.50
CA ALA A 33 5.86 8.55 -2.38
C ALA A 33 5.07 9.66 -1.67
N LEU A 34 4.68 9.45 -0.41
CA LEU A 34 4.05 10.48 0.43
C LEU A 34 4.93 11.72 0.62
N GLU A 35 6.23 11.53 0.91
CA GLU A 35 7.19 12.63 1.03
C GLU A 35 7.30 13.43 -0.26
N LEU A 36 7.26 12.75 -1.41
CA LEU A 36 7.31 13.41 -2.72
C LEU A 36 6.03 14.22 -2.99
N CYS A 37 4.85 13.69 -2.65
CA CYS A 37 3.59 14.41 -2.73
C CYS A 37 3.57 15.68 -1.86
N GLY A 38 4.28 15.67 -0.72
CA GLY A 38 4.33 16.79 0.22
C GLY A 38 5.47 17.78 0.00
N ARG A 39 6.31 17.59 -1.03
CA ARG A 39 7.47 18.44 -1.28
C ARG A 39 7.04 19.76 -1.95
N PRO A 40 7.34 20.94 -1.36
CA PRO A 40 6.89 22.25 -1.88
C PRO A 40 7.34 22.60 -3.31
N ALA A 41 8.42 21.96 -3.79
CA ALA A 41 9.00 22.18 -5.12
C ALA A 41 8.83 20.98 -6.06
N ALA A 42 7.98 20.01 -5.72
CA ALA A 42 7.71 18.89 -6.61
C ALA A 42 6.96 19.37 -7.86
N GLN A 43 7.41 18.90 -9.02
CA GLN A 43 6.72 19.15 -10.28
C GLN A 43 5.40 18.36 -10.33
N PRO A 44 4.37 18.86 -11.02
CA PRO A 44 3.09 18.16 -11.14
C PRO A 44 3.22 16.72 -11.64
N VAL A 45 4.15 16.47 -12.58
CA VAL A 45 4.45 15.12 -13.09
C VAL A 45 5.05 14.20 -12.03
N GLU A 46 5.88 14.73 -11.13
CA GLU A 46 6.46 13.95 -10.03
C GLU A 46 5.36 13.57 -9.05
N VAL A 47 4.49 14.51 -8.69
CA VAL A 47 3.34 14.25 -7.80
C VAL A 47 2.40 13.21 -8.40
N SER A 48 2.08 13.30 -9.69
CA SER A 48 1.26 12.28 -10.39
C SER A 48 1.92 10.90 -10.32
N THR A 49 3.22 10.82 -10.63
CA THR A 49 3.99 9.57 -10.55
C THR A 49 4.00 9.00 -9.13
N ALA A 50 4.07 9.85 -8.09
CA ALA A 50 4.00 9.41 -6.71
C ALA A 50 2.60 8.89 -6.33
N LEU A 51 1.53 9.53 -6.78
CA LEU A 51 0.16 9.04 -6.58
C LEU A 51 -0.04 7.68 -7.26
N GLU A 52 0.42 7.50 -8.49
CA GLU A 52 0.36 6.21 -9.19
C GLU A 52 1.12 5.12 -8.42
N ARG A 53 2.30 5.44 -7.86
CA ARG A 53 3.04 4.51 -7.01
C ARG A 53 2.28 4.15 -5.74
N LEU A 54 1.68 5.14 -5.07
CA LEU A 54 0.84 4.91 -3.89
C LEU A 54 -0.32 3.99 -4.21
N GLN A 55 -1.01 4.23 -5.33
CA GLN A 55 -2.10 3.38 -5.80
C GLN A 55 -1.61 1.94 -6.03
N CYS A 56 -0.53 1.75 -6.78
CA CYS A 56 0.01 0.41 -7.07
C CYS A 56 0.42 -0.35 -5.81
N THR A 57 1.11 0.31 -4.88
CA THR A 57 1.53 -0.32 -3.62
C THR A 57 0.32 -0.64 -2.74
N ALA A 58 -0.67 0.26 -2.66
CA ALA A 58 -1.92 0.04 -1.93
C ALA A 58 -2.72 -1.13 -2.53
N HIS A 59 -2.91 -1.16 -3.84
CA HIS A 59 -3.57 -2.25 -4.57
C HIS A 59 -2.93 -3.62 -4.27
N SER A 60 -1.60 -3.64 -4.31
CA SER A 60 -0.80 -4.84 -4.03
C SER A 60 -0.98 -5.33 -2.59
N LEU A 61 -1.04 -4.41 -1.60
CA LEU A 61 -1.31 -4.74 -0.19
C LEU A 61 -2.76 -5.18 0.03
N ALA A 62 -3.72 -4.54 -0.65
CA ALA A 62 -5.14 -4.87 -0.57
C ALA A 62 -5.39 -6.32 -1.02
N GLY A 63 -4.87 -6.70 -2.19
CA GLY A 63 -5.04 -8.04 -2.75
C GLY A 63 -4.29 -9.12 -1.99
N GLN A 64 -3.02 -8.88 -1.64
CA GLN A 64 -2.20 -9.90 -0.98
C GLN A 64 -2.51 -10.03 0.52
N GLY A 65 -2.86 -8.94 1.20
CA GLY A 65 -3.19 -8.95 2.62
C GLY A 65 -4.34 -9.92 2.93
N GLY A 66 -5.42 -9.87 2.15
CA GLY A 66 -6.55 -10.79 2.31
C GLY A 66 -6.17 -12.24 2.02
N THR A 67 -5.37 -12.45 0.97
CA THR A 67 -4.91 -13.77 0.55
C THR A 67 -4.05 -14.46 1.62
N PHE A 68 -3.14 -13.74 2.27
CA PHE A 68 -2.15 -14.33 3.18
C PHE A 68 -2.50 -14.24 4.68
N GLY A 69 -3.73 -13.81 5.00
CA GLY A 69 -4.24 -13.81 6.39
C GLY A 69 -4.00 -12.51 7.17
N TYR A 70 -3.83 -11.39 6.47
CA TYR A 70 -3.70 -10.04 7.02
C TYR A 70 -4.91 -9.16 6.64
N PRO A 71 -6.13 -9.45 7.14
CA PRO A 71 -7.34 -8.74 6.74
C PRO A 71 -7.31 -7.25 7.09
N GLU A 72 -6.66 -6.87 8.19
CA GLU A 72 -6.51 -5.47 8.59
C GLU A 72 -5.65 -4.68 7.59
N ILE A 73 -4.56 -5.28 7.09
CA ILE A 73 -3.74 -4.70 6.02
C ILE A 73 -4.58 -4.56 4.75
N SER A 74 -5.34 -5.60 4.41
CA SER A 74 -6.18 -5.61 3.19
C SER A 74 -7.18 -4.46 3.18
N VAL A 75 -7.93 -4.29 4.27
CA VAL A 75 -8.95 -3.23 4.41
C VAL A 75 -8.30 -1.85 4.39
N ALA A 76 -7.28 -1.61 5.20
CA ALA A 76 -6.63 -0.30 5.27
C ALA A 76 -5.94 0.08 3.94
N ALA A 77 -5.42 -0.90 3.21
CA ALA A 77 -4.83 -0.67 1.90
C ALA A 77 -5.88 -0.40 0.82
N ALA A 78 -7.05 -1.06 0.87
CA ALA A 78 -8.16 -0.77 -0.03
C ALA A 78 -8.69 0.67 0.19
N ASP A 79 -8.87 1.09 1.44
CA ASP A 79 -9.28 2.46 1.76
C ASP A 79 -8.26 3.50 1.23
N LEU A 80 -6.96 3.20 1.35
CA LEU A 80 -5.91 4.05 0.79
C LEU A 80 -5.93 4.06 -0.75
N GLU A 81 -6.13 2.90 -1.38
CA GLU A 81 -6.22 2.78 -2.84
C GLU A 81 -7.35 3.65 -3.39
N ASP A 82 -8.56 3.51 -2.84
CA ASP A 82 -9.74 4.28 -3.24
C ASP A 82 -9.50 5.79 -3.07
N TYR A 83 -8.93 6.19 -1.93
CA TYR A 83 -8.60 7.59 -1.67
C TYR A 83 -7.61 8.15 -2.70
N VAL A 84 -6.58 7.38 -3.06
CA VAL A 84 -5.58 7.80 -4.07
C VAL A 84 -6.20 7.87 -5.47
N VAL A 85 -7.04 6.90 -5.84
CA VAL A 85 -7.77 6.90 -7.11
C VAL A 85 -8.63 8.15 -7.24
N ASP A 86 -9.33 8.55 -6.19
CA ASP A 86 -10.11 9.78 -6.17
C ASP A 86 -9.25 11.03 -6.36
N LEU A 87 -8.04 11.06 -5.81
CA LEU A 87 -7.10 12.16 -6.00
C LEU A 87 -6.58 12.23 -7.43
N ILE A 88 -6.21 11.08 -8.02
CA ILE A 88 -5.78 10.99 -9.42
C ILE A 88 -6.90 11.46 -10.36
N ASN A 89 -8.13 10.98 -10.15
CA ASN A 89 -9.28 11.33 -10.98
C ASN A 89 -9.66 12.81 -10.91
N LYS A 90 -9.44 13.48 -9.77
CA LYS A 90 -9.68 14.92 -9.63
C LYS A 90 -8.71 15.77 -10.46
N GLY A 91 -7.52 15.24 -10.79
CA GLY A 91 -6.54 15.87 -11.68
C GLY A 91 -6.01 17.25 -11.24
N SER A 92 -6.40 17.72 -10.06
CA SER A 92 -6.01 19.03 -9.51
C SER A 92 -4.76 18.90 -8.64
N ALA A 93 -4.03 20.01 -8.44
CA ALA A 93 -2.96 20.06 -7.47
C ALA A 93 -3.43 19.55 -6.10
N LEU A 94 -2.58 18.75 -5.44
CA LEU A 94 -2.88 18.21 -4.11
C LEU A 94 -3.08 19.38 -3.14
N SER A 95 -4.27 19.48 -2.54
CA SER A 95 -4.51 20.46 -1.48
C SER A 95 -3.83 20.02 -0.17
N ASP A 96 -3.59 20.96 0.74
CA ASP A 96 -3.05 20.63 2.07
C ASP A 96 -3.95 19.64 2.83
N ALA A 97 -5.27 19.77 2.65
CA ALA A 97 -6.24 18.84 3.22
C ALA A 97 -6.12 17.44 2.60
N ALA A 98 -5.94 17.35 1.27
CA ALA A 98 -5.73 16.08 0.59
C ALA A 98 -4.44 15.39 1.05
N LEU A 99 -3.36 16.17 1.19
CA LEU A 99 -2.08 15.70 1.69
C LEU A 99 -2.18 15.23 3.15
N ALA A 100 -2.89 15.96 4.01
CA ALA A 100 -3.13 15.54 5.39
C ALA A 100 -3.89 14.21 5.47
N GLY A 101 -4.96 14.04 4.66
CA GLY A 101 -5.69 12.78 4.58
C GLY A 101 -4.82 11.63 4.08
N LEU A 102 -3.94 11.88 3.09
CA LEU A 102 -2.97 10.89 2.61
C LEU A 102 -2.00 10.46 3.73
N ARG A 103 -1.47 11.42 4.51
CA ARG A 103 -0.59 11.15 5.65
C ARG A 103 -1.28 10.31 6.71
N GLU A 104 -2.55 10.60 7.00
CA GLU A 104 -3.34 9.85 7.98
C GLU A 104 -3.58 8.40 7.53
N ALA A 105 -4.05 8.21 6.29
CA ALA A 105 -4.33 6.90 5.73
C ALA A 105 -3.07 6.01 5.70
N ILE A 106 -1.95 6.55 5.19
CA ILE A 106 -0.66 5.86 5.17
C ILE A 106 -0.17 5.59 6.60
N GLY A 107 -0.25 6.57 7.50
CA GLY A 107 0.15 6.40 8.90
C GLY A 107 -0.68 5.35 9.65
N SER A 108 -1.95 5.16 9.29
CA SER A 108 -2.79 4.07 9.79
C SER A 108 -2.30 2.72 9.29
N LEU A 109 -2.12 2.58 7.98
CA LEU A 109 -1.65 1.35 7.35
C LEU A 109 -0.28 0.92 7.88
N LEU A 110 0.66 1.86 8.04
CA LEU A 110 2.01 1.58 8.53
C LEU A 110 2.02 1.05 9.97
N ARG A 111 1.10 1.51 10.82
CA ARG A 111 0.97 1.00 12.20
C ARG A 111 0.50 -0.45 12.22
N ILE A 112 -0.37 -0.84 11.30
CA ILE A 112 -0.82 -2.23 11.14
C ILE A 112 0.36 -3.10 10.68
N THR A 113 1.08 -2.66 9.65
CA THR A 113 2.22 -3.41 9.13
C THR A 113 3.36 -3.57 10.12
N ALA A 114 3.54 -2.63 11.06
CA ALA A 114 4.58 -2.69 12.09
C ALA A 114 4.27 -3.71 13.22
N ASN A 115 3.01 -4.15 13.32
CA ASN A 115 2.56 -5.11 14.33
C ASN A 115 2.42 -6.55 13.77
N CYS A 116 2.75 -6.76 12.49
CA CYS A 116 2.68 -8.04 11.79
C CYS A 116 4.04 -8.74 11.77
#